data_AF-D2I496-F1
#
_entry.id   AF-D2I496-F1
#
_cell.length_a   1.000
_cell.length_b   1.000
_cell.length_c   1.000
_cell.angle_alpha   90.00
_cell.angle_beta   90.00
_cell.angle_gamma   90.00
#
_symmetry.space_group_name_H-M   'P 1'
#
loop_
_entity.id
_entity.type
_entity.pdbx_description
1 polymer ?
#
loop_
_entity_poly.entity_id
_entity_poly.type
_entity_poly.pdbx_seq_one_letter_code
_entity_poly.pdbx_strand_id
1 'polypeptide(L)'
;QIHLCVLWTSGFLGIAYYDTSDSTIHFMPDAPDHESLKLLQRVLDEINPRSIVTSAKQDENMAQFLGKLASQEHKEPKRPEIIFLPSVDFGLEISKQRLLSGNYAFIPDSMTTTEKILFLSSVIPFDCLLTTLGLTSTPFLIPSQVRALGGLLKFLGRRRIGVELEDYNVSVPILGFKKFVLTHLVSIDQDTYSVLQIFKSESHPSVYKVASGLKEGLSLFGILNRCRCKWGEKLLRLWFTRPTLDLGELNSRLDVIQFFLLPQNLDMAQMLHRLLGHIKNVPLILKRMKLSHTKASDWQVLYKTVYSALGLRDACRSLPQAIQLFQDIAQEFSDDLHHIASLIGKVVDFEGSLAENRFTVLPNIDPDIDEKKRRLMGLPSFLTEVARKELENLDSRIPSCSVIYIPLIGFLLSIPRLPSMVEASDFEIEGLDFM
;
A
#
# COMPACT_ATOMS: atom_id res chain seq x y z
N GLN A 1 -13.37 -14.23 -31.29
CA GLN A 1 -13.93 -13.43 -30.18
C GLN A 1 -13.31 -13.90 -28.89
N ILE A 2 -12.93 -12.97 -28.03
CA ILE A 2 -12.24 -13.31 -26.79
C ILE A 2 -13.09 -12.91 -25.59
N HIS A 3 -13.29 -13.85 -24.67
CA HIS A 3 -13.99 -13.62 -23.41
C HIS A 3 -12.98 -13.72 -22.27
N LEU A 4 -12.68 -12.58 -21.65
CA LEU A 4 -11.69 -12.46 -20.59
C LEU A 4 -12.36 -12.59 -19.23
N CYS A 5 -11.74 -13.31 -18.31
CA CYS A 5 -12.03 -13.34 -16.89
C CYS A 5 -10.84 -12.78 -16.12
N VAL A 6 -11.09 -11.80 -15.25
CA VAL A 6 -10.05 -11.11 -14.49
C VAL A 6 -10.40 -11.05 -13.01
N LEU A 7 -9.42 -11.34 -12.16
CA LEU A 7 -9.49 -11.13 -10.73
C LEU A 7 -8.23 -10.40 -10.25
N TRP A 8 -8.42 -9.39 -9.42
CA TRP A 8 -7.32 -8.75 -8.70
C TRP A 8 -7.57 -8.87 -7.21
N THR A 9 -6.63 -9.47 -6.49
CA THR A 9 -6.75 -9.71 -5.05
C THR A 9 -5.37 -9.54 -4.42
N SER A 10 -5.29 -8.73 -3.36
CA SER A 10 -4.04 -8.51 -2.59
C SER A 10 -2.85 -8.05 -3.46
N GLY A 11 -3.08 -7.27 -4.51
CA GLY A 11 -2.04 -6.79 -5.42
C GLY A 11 -1.64 -7.77 -6.53
N PHE A 12 -2.25 -8.94 -6.62
CA PHE A 12 -1.96 -9.91 -7.69
C PHE A 12 -3.13 -10.01 -8.66
N LEU A 13 -2.77 -10.10 -9.94
CA LEU A 13 -3.70 -10.20 -11.06
C LEU A 13 -3.71 -11.64 -11.58
N GLY A 14 -4.88 -12.27 -11.53
CA GLY A 14 -5.17 -13.55 -12.15
C GLY A 14 -6.03 -13.36 -13.38
N ILE A 15 -5.61 -13.92 -14.52
CA ILE A 15 -6.28 -13.76 -15.81
C ILE A 15 -6.46 -15.12 -16.48
N ALA A 16 -7.64 -15.32 -17.04
CA ALA A 16 -7.92 -16.38 -17.99
C ALA A 16 -8.84 -15.85 -19.09
N TYR A 17 -8.64 -16.22 -20.34
CA TYR A 17 -9.55 -15.89 -21.43
C TYR A 17 -9.81 -17.09 -22.33
N TYR A 18 -10.99 -17.11 -22.94
CA TYR A 18 -11.35 -18.09 -23.95
C TYR A 18 -11.34 -17.44 -25.32
N ASP A 19 -10.61 -18.03 -26.25
CA ASP A 19 -10.66 -17.61 -27.65
C ASP A 19 -11.55 -18.57 -28.46
N THR A 20 -12.64 -18.03 -29.00
CA THR A 20 -13.55 -18.79 -29.85
C THR A 20 -12.92 -19.24 -31.17
N SER A 21 -11.86 -18.57 -31.67
CA SER A 21 -11.27 -18.97 -32.97
C SER A 21 -10.53 -20.30 -32.91
N ASP A 22 -9.85 -20.59 -31.81
CA ASP A 22 -9.14 -21.86 -31.61
C ASP A 22 -9.78 -22.73 -30.52
N SER A 23 -10.86 -22.27 -29.91
CA SER A 23 -11.57 -22.95 -28.82
C SER A 23 -10.66 -23.34 -27.65
N THR A 24 -9.62 -22.55 -27.38
CA THR A 24 -8.71 -22.79 -26.26
C THR A 24 -8.85 -21.76 -25.16
N ILE A 25 -8.54 -22.19 -23.94
CA ILE A 25 -8.45 -21.32 -22.78
C ILE A 25 -7.00 -20.95 -22.58
N HIS A 26 -6.74 -19.65 -22.63
CA HIS A 26 -5.46 -19.07 -22.32
C HIS A 26 -5.46 -18.52 -20.90
N PHE A 27 -4.37 -18.70 -20.17
CA PHE A 27 -4.31 -18.29 -18.77
C PHE A 27 -2.93 -17.78 -18.38
N MET A 28 -2.88 -16.75 -17.54
CA MET A 28 -1.64 -16.12 -17.09
C MET A 28 -1.40 -16.45 -15.62
N PRO A 29 -0.18 -16.89 -15.23
CA PRO A 29 0.19 -17.03 -13.82
C PRO A 29 -0.06 -15.74 -13.05
N ASP A 30 -0.34 -15.90 -11.76
CA ASP A 30 -0.55 -14.75 -10.87
C ASP A 30 0.63 -13.79 -10.96
N ALA A 31 0.35 -12.60 -11.47
CA ALA A 31 1.36 -11.58 -11.68
C ALA A 31 1.10 -10.39 -10.74
N PRO A 32 2.12 -9.84 -10.06
CA PRO A 32 1.96 -8.74 -9.09
C PRO A 32 1.70 -7.39 -9.77
N ASP A 33 0.47 -6.88 -9.80
CA ASP A 33 0.14 -5.61 -10.47
C ASP A 33 0.11 -4.40 -9.50
N HIS A 34 0.36 -3.21 -10.03
CA HIS A 34 0.27 -1.97 -9.27
C HIS A 34 -1.19 -1.58 -9.03
N GLU A 35 -1.47 -0.72 -8.03
CA GLU A 35 -2.81 -0.19 -7.74
C GLU A 35 -3.45 0.53 -8.94
N SER A 36 -2.64 1.01 -9.87
CA SER A 36 -3.09 1.63 -11.13
C SER A 36 -3.47 0.63 -12.22
N LEU A 37 -3.34 -0.68 -11.96
CA LEU A 37 -3.70 -1.78 -12.87
C LEU A 37 -3.12 -1.67 -14.29
N LYS A 38 -1.85 -1.25 -14.37
CA LYS A 38 -1.16 -1.04 -15.65
C LYS A 38 -0.94 -2.36 -16.40
N LEU A 39 -0.71 -3.48 -15.71
CA LEU A 39 -0.60 -4.77 -16.38
C LEU A 39 -1.94 -5.17 -16.97
N LEU A 40 -3.02 -5.01 -16.20
CA LEU A 40 -4.36 -5.28 -16.72
C LEU A 40 -4.66 -4.44 -17.96
N GLN A 41 -4.32 -3.15 -17.97
CA GLN A 41 -4.47 -2.32 -19.16
C GLN A 41 -3.71 -2.92 -20.36
N ARG A 42 -2.43 -3.28 -20.20
CA ARG A 42 -1.64 -3.93 -21.27
C ARG A 42 -2.27 -5.23 -21.77
N VAL A 43 -2.81 -6.04 -20.86
CA VAL A 43 -3.54 -7.28 -21.20
C VAL A 43 -4.78 -6.96 -22.04
N LEU A 44 -5.54 -5.93 -21.67
CA LEU A 44 -6.72 -5.50 -22.44
C LEU A 44 -6.34 -4.97 -23.81
N ASP A 45 -5.25 -4.21 -23.91
CA ASP A 45 -4.76 -3.66 -25.18
C ASP A 45 -4.27 -4.78 -26.14
N GLU A 46 -3.60 -5.80 -25.61
CA GLU A 46 -3.06 -6.93 -26.41
C GLU A 46 -4.15 -7.93 -26.82
N ILE A 47 -5.08 -8.25 -25.92
CA ILE A 47 -6.12 -9.27 -26.15
C ILE A 47 -7.36 -8.68 -26.83
N ASN A 48 -7.69 -7.43 -26.55
CA ASN A 48 -8.91 -6.75 -27.01
C ASN A 48 -10.19 -7.59 -26.83
N PRO A 49 -10.59 -7.91 -25.58
CA PRO A 49 -11.69 -8.83 -25.31
C PRO A 49 -13.07 -8.24 -25.67
N ARG A 50 -14.00 -9.10 -26.06
CA ARG A 50 -15.42 -8.75 -26.28
C ARG A 50 -16.18 -8.60 -24.95
N SER A 51 -15.82 -9.39 -23.95
CA SER A 51 -16.42 -9.31 -22.62
C SER A 51 -15.39 -9.51 -21.53
N ILE A 52 -15.55 -8.80 -20.41
CA ILE A 52 -14.74 -8.92 -19.21
C ILE A 52 -15.62 -9.44 -18.08
N VAL A 53 -15.32 -10.65 -17.61
CA VAL A 53 -15.99 -11.32 -16.51
C VAL A 53 -15.20 -11.10 -15.23
N THR A 54 -15.87 -10.72 -14.15
CA THR A 54 -15.22 -10.55 -12.85
C THR A 54 -16.20 -10.79 -11.69
N SER A 55 -15.69 -10.82 -10.46
CA SER A 55 -16.49 -10.96 -9.24
C SER A 55 -17.34 -9.71 -8.97
N ALA A 56 -18.55 -9.87 -8.43
CA ALA A 56 -19.35 -8.74 -7.94
C ALA A 56 -18.69 -8.04 -6.74
N LYS A 57 -17.86 -8.77 -5.97
CA LYS A 57 -17.04 -8.23 -4.88
C LYS A 57 -15.66 -7.91 -5.41
N GLN A 58 -15.33 -6.62 -5.49
CA GLN A 58 -14.06 -6.10 -6.01
C GLN A 58 -13.34 -5.22 -5.00
N ASP A 59 -12.02 -5.09 -5.18
CA ASP A 59 -11.26 -4.00 -4.55
C ASP A 59 -11.65 -2.65 -5.17
N GLU A 60 -11.50 -1.58 -4.39
CA GLU A 60 -11.84 -0.21 -4.81
C GLU A 60 -11.12 0.19 -6.10
N ASN A 61 -9.83 -0.14 -6.24
CA ASN A 61 -9.07 0.27 -7.43
C ASN A 61 -9.53 -0.48 -8.69
N MET A 62 -9.89 -1.76 -8.56
CA MET A 62 -10.46 -2.54 -9.67
C MET A 62 -11.84 -2.01 -10.05
N ALA A 63 -12.69 -1.70 -9.06
CA ALA A 63 -14.00 -1.12 -9.32
C ALA A 63 -13.90 0.24 -10.05
N GLN A 64 -12.97 1.11 -9.63
CA GLN A 64 -12.69 2.36 -10.32
C GLN A 64 -12.15 2.16 -11.73
N PHE A 65 -11.25 1.19 -11.93
CA PHE A 65 -10.70 0.87 -13.25
C PHE A 65 -11.78 0.37 -14.22
N LEU A 66 -12.62 -0.57 -13.80
CA LEU A 66 -13.76 -1.05 -14.58
C LEU A 66 -14.79 0.05 -14.83
N GLY A 67 -15.04 0.92 -13.84
CA GLY A 67 -15.90 2.10 -14.00
C GLY A 67 -15.37 3.08 -15.05
N LYS A 68 -14.05 3.32 -15.09
CA LYS A 68 -13.41 4.15 -16.14
C LYS A 68 -13.57 3.52 -17.52
N LEU A 69 -13.36 2.20 -17.65
CA LEU A 69 -13.58 1.48 -18.90
C LEU A 69 -15.04 1.56 -19.38
N ALA A 70 -16.00 1.55 -18.46
CA ALA A 70 -17.41 1.73 -18.78
C ALA A 70 -17.75 3.17 -19.20
N SER A 71 -17.13 4.18 -18.56
CA SER A 71 -17.50 5.61 -18.66
C SER A 71 -16.83 6.40 -19.78
N GLN A 72 -15.87 5.84 -20.53
CA GLN A 72 -15.21 6.55 -21.65
C GLN A 72 -16.17 6.75 -22.83
N GLU A 73 -17.04 7.75 -22.76
CA GLU A 73 -18.24 7.87 -23.60
C GLU A 73 -18.02 8.15 -25.09
N HIS A 74 -16.83 8.54 -25.58
CA HIS A 74 -16.81 9.26 -26.86
C HIS A 74 -15.86 8.89 -28.00
N LYS A 75 -15.05 7.80 -27.99
CA LYS A 75 -14.16 7.59 -29.17
C LYS A 75 -13.93 6.21 -29.81
N GLU A 76 -14.39 5.05 -29.30
CA GLU A 76 -14.18 3.79 -30.06
C GLU A 76 -15.33 2.77 -30.06
N PRO A 77 -15.51 2.00 -31.17
CA PRO A 77 -16.66 1.12 -31.42
C PRO A 77 -16.56 -0.29 -30.82
N LYS A 78 -15.55 -0.61 -30.00
CA LYS A 78 -15.37 -1.96 -29.43
C LYS A 78 -15.14 -1.91 -27.91
N ARG A 79 -16.15 -1.50 -27.14
CA ARG A 79 -16.08 -1.64 -25.67
C ARG A 79 -16.36 -3.09 -25.26
N PRO A 80 -15.59 -3.65 -24.31
CA PRO A 80 -15.92 -4.93 -23.71
C PRO A 80 -17.18 -4.83 -22.85
N GLU A 81 -18.08 -5.82 -22.96
CA GLU A 81 -19.20 -6.00 -22.03
C GLU A 81 -18.65 -6.43 -20.66
N ILE A 82 -18.89 -5.65 -19.60
CA ILE A 82 -18.46 -6.00 -18.23
C ILE A 82 -19.55 -6.82 -17.54
N ILE A 83 -19.19 -8.02 -17.09
CA ILE A 83 -20.12 -9.03 -16.56
C ILE A 83 -19.68 -9.41 -15.14
N PHE A 84 -20.58 -9.18 -14.19
CA PHE A 84 -20.34 -9.51 -12.78
C PHE A 84 -20.98 -10.86 -12.42
N LEU A 85 -20.17 -11.77 -11.89
CA LEU A 85 -20.64 -13.03 -11.31
C LEU A 85 -20.56 -12.98 -9.77
N PRO A 86 -21.42 -13.72 -9.04
CA PRO A 86 -21.36 -13.82 -7.58
C PRO A 86 -19.96 -14.20 -7.08
N SER A 87 -19.50 -13.57 -5.99
CA SER A 87 -18.14 -13.83 -5.46
C SER A 87 -17.91 -15.29 -5.05
N VAL A 88 -18.98 -16.00 -4.69
CA VAL A 88 -18.96 -17.44 -4.38
C VAL A 88 -18.53 -18.29 -5.57
N ASP A 89 -18.82 -17.87 -6.80
CA ASP A 89 -18.44 -18.62 -8.01
C ASP A 89 -16.94 -18.60 -8.28
N PHE A 90 -16.20 -17.68 -7.65
CA PHE A 90 -14.75 -17.54 -7.70
C PHE A 90 -14.05 -18.08 -6.43
N GLY A 91 -14.73 -18.89 -5.61
CA GLY A 91 -14.06 -19.63 -4.53
C GLY A 91 -12.97 -20.54 -5.10
N LEU A 92 -11.83 -20.66 -4.41
CA LEU A 92 -10.69 -21.43 -4.92
C LEU A 92 -11.06 -22.90 -5.14
N GLU A 93 -11.63 -23.54 -4.13
CA GLU A 93 -12.00 -24.95 -4.12
C GLU A 93 -13.09 -25.23 -5.16
N ILE A 94 -14.08 -24.34 -5.27
CA ILE A 94 -15.13 -24.40 -6.29
C ILE A 94 -14.51 -24.30 -7.69
N SER A 95 -13.53 -23.41 -7.87
CA SER A 95 -12.85 -23.22 -9.15
C SER A 95 -11.98 -24.43 -9.50
N LYS A 96 -11.25 -24.99 -8.53
CA LYS A 96 -10.49 -26.24 -8.68
C LYS A 96 -11.42 -27.39 -9.07
N GLN A 97 -12.52 -27.58 -8.33
CA GLN A 97 -13.50 -28.62 -8.65
C GLN A 97 -14.08 -28.46 -10.05
N ARG A 98 -14.39 -27.23 -10.49
CA ARG A 98 -14.91 -26.94 -11.83
C ARG A 98 -13.90 -27.23 -12.95
N LEU A 99 -12.61 -27.00 -12.70
CA LEU A 99 -11.54 -27.39 -13.61
C LEU A 99 -11.43 -28.92 -13.68
N LEU A 100 -11.46 -29.62 -12.55
CA LEU A 100 -11.33 -31.07 -12.54
C LEU A 100 -12.56 -31.80 -13.11
N SER A 101 -13.75 -31.25 -12.93
CA SER A 101 -15.02 -31.81 -13.44
C SER A 101 -15.37 -31.37 -14.87
N GLY A 102 -14.60 -30.45 -15.47
CA GLY A 102 -14.85 -29.96 -16.82
C GLY A 102 -14.77 -31.07 -17.86
N ASN A 103 -15.65 -31.01 -18.87
CA ASN A 103 -15.57 -31.87 -20.04
C ASN A 103 -14.61 -31.23 -21.07
N TYR A 104 -13.55 -31.93 -21.43
CA TYR A 104 -12.47 -31.41 -22.26
C TYR A 104 -12.22 -32.36 -23.43
N ALA A 105 -12.31 -31.85 -24.65
CA ALA A 105 -12.22 -32.69 -25.85
C ALA A 105 -10.85 -33.38 -26.03
N PHE A 106 -9.80 -32.84 -25.40
CA PHE A 106 -8.45 -33.41 -25.43
C PHE A 106 -8.18 -34.44 -24.32
N ILE A 107 -9.14 -34.67 -23.41
CA ILE A 107 -9.01 -35.68 -22.36
C ILE A 107 -9.87 -36.89 -22.77
N PRO A 108 -9.26 -38.07 -23.03
CA PRO A 108 -10.02 -39.26 -23.40
C PRO A 108 -10.96 -39.71 -22.27
N ASP A 109 -12.14 -40.22 -22.64
CA ASP A 109 -13.12 -40.76 -21.69
C ASP A 109 -12.61 -41.99 -20.91
N SER A 110 -11.58 -42.66 -21.43
CA SER A 110 -10.93 -43.81 -20.79
C SER A 110 -9.94 -43.40 -19.67
N MET A 111 -9.61 -42.12 -19.54
CA MET A 111 -8.64 -41.64 -18.54
C MET A 111 -9.27 -41.66 -17.15
N THR A 112 -8.55 -42.22 -16.17
CA THR A 112 -9.00 -42.23 -14.78
C THR A 112 -9.01 -40.82 -14.18
N THR A 113 -9.82 -40.61 -13.13
CA THR A 113 -9.86 -39.32 -12.42
C THR A 113 -8.48 -38.89 -11.92
N THR A 114 -7.65 -39.83 -11.46
CA THR A 114 -6.29 -39.56 -10.96
C THR A 114 -5.36 -39.10 -12.09
N GLU A 115 -5.39 -39.77 -13.25
CA GLU A 115 -4.60 -39.37 -14.42
C GLU A 115 -5.03 -38.01 -14.94
N LYS A 116 -6.34 -37.72 -14.94
CA LYS A 116 -6.88 -36.41 -15.31
C LYS A 116 -6.36 -35.31 -14.37
N ILE A 117 -6.34 -35.56 -13.06
CA ILE A 117 -5.80 -34.63 -12.07
C ILE A 117 -4.30 -34.40 -12.32
N LEU A 118 -3.52 -35.45 -12.54
CA LEU A 118 -2.08 -35.35 -12.80
C LEU A 118 -1.79 -34.57 -14.08
N PHE A 119 -2.50 -34.89 -15.17
CA PHE A 119 -2.38 -34.17 -16.43
C PHE A 119 -2.71 -32.69 -16.27
N LEU A 120 -3.87 -32.35 -15.70
CA LEU A 120 -4.26 -30.95 -15.50
C LEU A 120 -3.30 -30.21 -14.57
N SER A 121 -2.76 -30.88 -13.55
CA SER A 121 -1.78 -30.27 -12.63
C SER A 121 -0.42 -30.03 -13.29
N SER A 122 -0.09 -30.80 -14.33
CA SER A 122 1.12 -30.57 -15.13
C SER A 122 0.98 -29.36 -16.08
N VAL A 123 -0.25 -29.02 -16.48
CA VAL A 123 -0.54 -27.90 -17.39
C VAL A 123 -0.85 -26.62 -16.60
N ILE A 124 -1.65 -26.74 -15.54
CA ILE A 124 -2.15 -25.64 -14.72
C ILE A 124 -1.60 -25.81 -13.31
N PRO A 125 -0.76 -24.88 -12.82
CA PRO A 125 -0.31 -24.91 -11.44
C PRO A 125 -1.48 -24.57 -10.51
N PHE A 126 -2.04 -25.58 -9.83
CA PHE A 126 -3.16 -25.41 -8.90
C PHE A 126 -2.77 -24.82 -7.55
N ASP A 127 -1.48 -24.83 -7.21
CA ASP A 127 -0.96 -24.34 -5.95
C ASP A 127 -0.26 -22.99 -6.13
N CYS A 128 -0.57 -22.05 -5.23
CA CYS A 128 0.05 -20.73 -5.22
C CYS A 128 1.38 -20.80 -4.47
N LEU A 129 2.49 -20.93 -5.20
CA LEU A 129 3.85 -20.95 -4.66
C LEU A 129 4.40 -19.55 -4.32
N LEU A 130 3.61 -18.48 -4.47
CA LEU A 130 4.05 -17.12 -4.11
C LEU A 130 4.21 -16.93 -2.59
N THR A 131 3.53 -17.75 -1.77
CA THR A 131 3.69 -17.79 -0.32
C THR A 131 5.03 -18.40 0.10
N THR A 132 5.57 -19.35 -0.67
CA THR A 132 6.83 -20.05 -0.34
C THR A 132 8.08 -19.23 -0.70
N LEU A 133 7.98 -18.26 -1.60
CA LEU A 133 9.09 -17.35 -1.92
C LEU A 133 9.19 -16.09 -1.05
N GLY A 134 8.17 -15.81 -0.22
CA GLY A 134 8.05 -14.59 0.59
C GLY A 134 8.14 -13.28 -0.21
N LEU A 135 7.64 -13.30 -1.44
CA LEU A 135 7.31 -12.10 -2.21
C LEU A 135 6.22 -11.24 -1.53
N THR A 136 5.54 -11.80 -0.52
CA THR A 136 4.61 -11.07 0.36
C THR A 136 4.84 -11.44 1.82
N SER A 137 4.55 -10.51 2.73
CA SER A 137 4.58 -10.74 4.18
C SER A 137 3.35 -11.53 4.68
N THR A 138 2.43 -11.90 3.80
CA THR A 138 1.13 -12.52 4.12
C THR A 138 1.12 -14.00 3.71
N PRO A 139 0.96 -14.96 4.64
CA PRO A 139 1.06 -16.41 4.35
C PRO A 139 -0.07 -16.99 3.48
N PHE A 140 -1.02 -16.18 3.03
CA PHE A 140 -2.27 -16.63 2.39
C PHE A 140 -2.53 -15.84 1.10
N LEU A 141 -1.68 -16.04 0.08
CA LEU A 141 -2.04 -15.59 -1.25
C LEU A 141 -2.97 -16.63 -1.88
N ILE A 142 -4.16 -16.20 -2.27
CA ILE A 142 -5.16 -17.07 -2.89
C ILE A 142 -4.89 -17.09 -4.41
N PRO A 143 -4.64 -18.26 -5.04
CA PRO A 143 -4.32 -18.36 -6.45
C PRO A 143 -5.40 -17.71 -7.32
N SER A 144 -5.15 -16.52 -7.84
CA SER A 144 -6.14 -15.73 -8.57
C SER A 144 -6.32 -16.25 -10.00
N GLN A 145 -5.29 -16.86 -10.57
CA GLN A 145 -5.29 -17.56 -11.85
C GLN A 145 -6.30 -18.72 -11.86
N VAL A 146 -6.25 -19.62 -10.87
CA VAL A 146 -7.17 -20.76 -10.76
C VAL A 146 -8.61 -20.29 -10.58
N ARG A 147 -8.80 -19.22 -9.79
CA ARG A 147 -10.12 -18.60 -9.58
C ARG A 147 -10.65 -17.94 -10.85
N ALA A 148 -9.80 -17.26 -11.62
CA ALA A 148 -10.17 -16.65 -12.89
C ALA A 148 -10.55 -17.73 -13.93
N LEU A 149 -9.78 -18.82 -14.01
CA LEU A 149 -10.09 -20.00 -14.81
C LEU A 149 -11.46 -20.59 -14.44
N GLY A 150 -11.70 -20.83 -13.16
CA GLY A 150 -13.00 -21.32 -12.69
C GLY A 150 -14.15 -20.38 -13.01
N GLY A 151 -13.97 -19.08 -12.79
CA GLY A 151 -14.97 -18.06 -13.14
C GLY A 151 -15.28 -18.02 -14.63
N LEU A 152 -14.24 -18.15 -15.48
CA LEU A 152 -14.40 -18.21 -16.93
C LEU A 152 -15.20 -19.44 -17.35
N LEU A 153 -14.88 -20.62 -16.82
CA LEU A 153 -15.64 -21.85 -17.13
C LEU A 153 -17.13 -21.74 -16.73
N LYS A 154 -17.43 -21.10 -15.59
CA LYS A 154 -18.81 -20.83 -15.16
C LYS A 154 -19.52 -19.92 -16.14
N PHE A 155 -18.84 -18.87 -16.61
CA PHE A 155 -19.37 -17.94 -17.59
C PHE A 155 -19.65 -18.64 -18.93
N LEU A 156 -18.68 -19.40 -19.45
CA LEU A 156 -18.82 -20.13 -20.71
C LEU A 156 -19.99 -21.11 -20.65
N GLY A 157 -20.12 -21.89 -19.57
CA GLY A 157 -21.24 -22.81 -19.40
C GLY A 157 -22.60 -22.11 -19.30
N ARG A 158 -22.66 -20.92 -18.69
CA ARG A 158 -23.91 -20.16 -18.55
C ARG A 158 -24.33 -19.46 -19.84
N ARG A 159 -23.39 -18.94 -20.62
CA ARG A 159 -23.66 -18.24 -21.89
C ARG A 159 -23.64 -19.16 -23.11
N ARG A 160 -23.12 -20.39 -22.98
CA ARG A 160 -22.97 -21.36 -24.06
C ARG A 160 -22.23 -20.80 -25.28
N ILE A 161 -21.17 -20.03 -25.03
CA ILE A 161 -20.42 -19.31 -26.06
C ILE A 161 -20.00 -20.25 -27.20
N GLY A 162 -20.34 -19.90 -28.44
CA GLY A 162 -19.98 -20.67 -29.65
C GLY A 162 -20.89 -21.88 -29.94
N VAL A 163 -21.79 -22.24 -29.02
CA VAL A 163 -22.80 -23.30 -29.16
C VAL A 163 -24.18 -22.78 -28.71
N GLU A 164 -24.43 -21.49 -28.95
CA GLU A 164 -25.66 -20.82 -28.46
C GLU A 164 -26.93 -21.37 -29.10
N LEU A 165 -26.82 -21.86 -30.34
CA LEU A 165 -27.93 -22.41 -31.14
C LEU A 165 -28.01 -23.94 -31.13
N GLU A 166 -27.06 -24.60 -30.48
CA GLU A 166 -26.97 -26.06 -30.39
C GLU A 166 -27.84 -26.63 -29.25
N ASP A 167 -28.14 -27.93 -29.33
CA ASP A 167 -28.89 -28.64 -28.30
C ASP A 167 -28.28 -28.48 -26.90
N TYR A 168 -29.13 -28.44 -25.87
CA TYR A 168 -28.71 -28.21 -24.49
C TYR A 168 -27.61 -29.17 -23.98
N ASN A 169 -27.51 -30.36 -24.58
CA ASN A 169 -26.51 -31.37 -24.22
C ASN A 169 -25.12 -31.09 -24.78
N VAL A 170 -24.99 -30.19 -25.77
CA VAL A 170 -23.70 -29.79 -26.34
C VAL A 170 -23.01 -28.83 -25.39
N SER A 171 -21.83 -29.20 -24.89
CA SER A 171 -21.00 -28.32 -24.07
C SER A 171 -20.13 -27.41 -24.93
N VAL A 172 -19.73 -26.25 -24.40
CA VAL A 172 -18.75 -25.37 -25.04
C VAL A 172 -17.45 -26.15 -25.28
N PRO A 173 -16.94 -26.22 -26.53
CA PRO A 173 -15.72 -26.98 -26.83
C PRO A 173 -14.51 -26.27 -26.23
N ILE A 174 -13.72 -27.02 -25.47
CA ILE A 174 -12.44 -26.58 -24.92
C ILE A 174 -11.38 -27.56 -25.42
N LEU A 175 -10.56 -27.10 -26.36
CA LEU A 175 -9.56 -27.92 -27.06
C LEU A 175 -8.19 -27.90 -26.39
N GLY A 176 -7.97 -27.03 -25.41
CA GLY A 176 -6.73 -27.01 -24.64
C GLY A 176 -6.64 -25.87 -23.65
N PHE A 177 -5.67 -25.99 -22.74
CA PHE A 177 -5.21 -24.90 -21.87
C PHE A 177 -3.83 -24.46 -22.32
N LYS A 178 -3.64 -23.17 -22.56
CA LYS A 178 -2.38 -22.59 -23.00
C LYS A 178 -1.94 -21.47 -22.05
N LYS A 179 -0.65 -21.46 -21.69
CA LYS A 179 -0.09 -20.35 -20.92
C LYS A 179 -0.05 -19.10 -21.80
N PHE A 180 -0.63 -18.01 -21.31
CA PHE A 180 -0.52 -16.69 -21.92
C PHE A 180 0.70 -15.96 -21.35
N VAL A 181 1.48 -15.35 -22.25
CA VAL A 181 2.63 -14.51 -21.92
C VAL A 181 2.45 -13.21 -22.68
N LEU A 182 2.59 -12.08 -21.98
CA LEU A 182 2.54 -10.76 -22.58
C LEU A 182 3.74 -10.51 -23.49
N THR A 183 3.49 -9.98 -24.69
CA THR A 183 4.50 -9.83 -25.75
C THR A 183 5.73 -9.02 -25.31
N HIS A 184 5.56 -8.04 -24.43
CA HIS A 184 6.63 -7.14 -23.97
C HIS A 184 7.22 -7.49 -22.61
N LEU A 185 6.99 -8.70 -22.08
CA LEU A 185 7.57 -9.14 -20.82
C LEU A 185 8.30 -10.48 -20.97
N VAL A 186 9.41 -10.62 -20.26
CA VAL A 186 10.11 -11.91 -20.17
C VAL A 186 9.27 -12.89 -19.35
N SER A 187 8.94 -14.05 -19.93
CA SER A 187 8.34 -15.15 -19.17
C SER A 187 9.41 -15.79 -18.30
N ILE A 188 9.23 -15.70 -16.99
CA ILE A 188 10.10 -16.36 -16.00
C ILE A 188 9.21 -17.29 -15.18
N ASP A 189 9.58 -18.55 -15.12
CA ASP A 189 8.89 -19.51 -14.28
C ASP A 189 9.36 -19.43 -12.82
N GLN A 190 8.64 -20.14 -11.97
CA GLN A 190 8.83 -20.07 -10.53
C GLN A 190 10.18 -20.65 -10.10
N ASP A 191 10.61 -21.73 -10.73
CA ASP A 191 11.87 -22.40 -10.43
C ASP A 191 13.06 -21.53 -10.83
N THR A 192 12.97 -20.81 -11.95
CA THR A 192 14.00 -19.85 -12.37
C THR A 192 14.18 -18.73 -11.34
N TYR A 193 13.10 -18.17 -10.78
CA TYR A 193 13.21 -17.16 -9.70
C TYR A 193 13.95 -17.68 -8.48
N SER A 194 13.70 -18.95 -8.12
CA SER A 194 14.32 -19.63 -6.97
C SER A 194 15.81 -19.94 -7.23
N VAL A 195 16.11 -20.55 -8.37
CA VAL A 195 17.47 -20.96 -8.77
C VAL A 195 18.39 -19.75 -8.95
N LEU A 196 17.89 -18.69 -9.60
CA LEU A 196 18.64 -17.44 -9.75
C LEU A 196 18.68 -16.59 -8.47
N GLN A 197 17.97 -17.01 -7.42
CA GLN A 197 17.85 -16.31 -6.16
C GLN A 197 17.50 -14.83 -6.36
N ILE A 198 16.59 -14.55 -7.28
CA ILE A 198 16.14 -13.18 -7.57
C ILE A 198 15.56 -12.57 -6.30
N PHE A 199 14.79 -13.38 -5.58
CA PHE A 199 14.26 -13.09 -4.25
C PHE A 199 14.57 -14.26 -3.33
N LYS A 200 14.81 -13.95 -2.07
CA LYS A 200 14.98 -14.98 -1.03
C LYS A 200 14.37 -14.46 0.24
N SER A 201 13.51 -15.27 0.84
CA SER A 201 12.87 -14.90 2.09
C SER A 201 13.44 -15.71 3.23
N GLU A 202 13.91 -14.99 4.26
CA GLU A 202 14.40 -15.59 5.48
C GLU A 202 13.38 -15.35 6.60
N SER A 203 13.00 -16.44 7.26
CA SER A 203 12.18 -16.38 8.45
C SER A 203 13.00 -15.80 9.60
N HIS A 204 12.35 -14.99 10.43
CA HIS A 204 13.00 -14.50 11.62
C HIS A 204 13.31 -15.68 12.57
N PRO A 205 14.51 -15.79 13.15
CA PRO A 205 14.90 -16.94 13.99
C PRO A 205 14.08 -17.09 15.28
N SER A 206 13.34 -16.03 15.67
CA SER A 206 12.34 -16.10 16.75
C SER A 206 10.95 -16.43 16.21
N VAL A 207 10.41 -17.57 16.66
CA VAL A 207 9.05 -18.07 16.35
C VAL A 207 7.96 -17.05 16.73
N TYR A 208 8.18 -16.23 17.77
CA TYR A 208 7.23 -15.20 18.22
C TYR A 208 7.15 -13.97 17.31
N LYS A 209 8.08 -13.81 16.36
CA LYS A 209 8.09 -12.71 15.37
C LYS A 209 7.75 -13.17 13.95
N VAL A 210 7.29 -14.42 13.78
CA VAL A 210 6.86 -14.98 12.48
C VAL A 210 5.69 -14.18 11.89
N ALA A 211 4.84 -13.58 12.73
CA ALA A 211 3.77 -12.68 12.30
C ALA A 211 4.26 -11.29 11.82
N SER A 212 5.53 -10.91 12.05
CA SER A 212 6.07 -9.61 11.61
C SER A 212 6.52 -9.58 10.15
N GLY A 213 6.32 -10.70 9.43
CA GLY A 213 6.64 -10.84 8.01
C GLY A 213 8.00 -11.48 7.74
N LEU A 214 8.14 -12.03 6.54
CA LEU A 214 9.40 -12.54 6.03
C LEU A 214 10.32 -11.37 5.66
N LYS A 215 11.59 -11.44 6.05
CA LYS A 215 12.59 -10.46 5.63
C LYS A 215 13.28 -10.96 4.37
N GLU A 216 13.65 -10.05 3.49
CA GLU A 216 14.51 -10.38 2.36
C GLU A 216 15.88 -10.85 2.90
N GLY A 217 16.25 -12.08 2.55
CA GLY A 217 17.55 -12.68 2.82
C GLY A 217 18.58 -12.31 1.75
N LEU A 218 19.63 -13.12 1.62
CA LEU A 218 20.64 -12.92 0.59
C LEU A 218 20.08 -13.29 -0.81
N SER A 219 19.77 -12.27 -1.60
CA SER A 219 19.20 -12.39 -2.96
C SER A 219 19.73 -11.30 -3.88
N LEU A 220 19.53 -11.45 -5.20
CA LEU A 220 19.89 -10.43 -6.18
C LEU A 220 19.15 -9.11 -5.90
N PHE A 221 17.85 -9.19 -5.57
CA PHE A 221 17.08 -8.02 -5.15
C PHE A 221 17.66 -7.38 -3.88
N GLY A 222 18.03 -8.17 -2.88
CA GLY A 222 18.66 -7.67 -1.65
C GLY A 222 19.97 -6.92 -1.88
N ILE A 223 20.76 -7.35 -2.87
CA ILE A 223 22.04 -6.70 -3.24
C ILE A 223 21.79 -5.37 -3.96
N LEU A 224 20.88 -5.38 -4.94
CA LEU A 224 20.64 -4.25 -5.85
C LEU A 224 19.67 -3.20 -5.28
N ASN A 225 18.81 -3.56 -4.33
CA ASN A 225 17.90 -2.63 -3.70
C ASN A 225 18.62 -1.65 -2.77
N ARG A 226 18.95 -0.47 -3.33
CA ARG A 226 19.48 0.69 -2.60
C ARG A 226 18.47 1.85 -2.58
N CYS A 227 17.19 1.56 -2.78
CA CYS A 227 16.14 2.57 -2.79
C CYS A 227 15.98 3.21 -1.39
N ARG A 228 15.66 4.51 -1.36
CA ARG A 228 15.50 5.27 -0.10
C ARG A 228 14.04 5.47 0.32
N CYS A 229 13.11 5.25 -0.60
CA CYS A 229 11.68 5.31 -0.34
C CYS A 229 11.01 3.95 -0.60
N LYS A 230 9.91 3.69 0.11
CA LYS A 230 9.16 2.44 -0.01
C LYS A 230 8.52 2.25 -1.39
N TRP A 231 8.18 3.35 -2.07
CA TRP A 231 7.67 3.30 -3.44
C TRP A 231 8.72 2.83 -4.44
N GLY A 232 9.95 3.34 -4.32
CA GLY A 232 11.08 2.87 -5.14
C GLY A 232 11.39 1.39 -4.90
N GLU A 233 11.39 0.95 -3.64
CA GLU A 233 11.57 -0.47 -3.28
C GLU A 233 10.49 -1.36 -3.93
N LYS A 234 9.21 -0.95 -3.85
CA LYS A 234 8.09 -1.65 -4.50
C LYS A 234 8.23 -1.70 -6.02
N LEU A 235 8.59 -0.58 -6.65
CA LEU A 235 8.78 -0.49 -8.10
C LEU A 235 9.96 -1.34 -8.58
N LEU A 236 11.07 -1.32 -7.86
CA LEU A 236 12.23 -2.16 -8.18
C LEU A 236 11.88 -3.65 -8.08
N ARG A 237 11.12 -4.04 -7.04
CA ARG A 237 10.62 -5.42 -6.92
C ARG A 237 9.72 -5.79 -8.09
N LEU A 238 8.89 -4.86 -8.56
CA LEU A 238 8.07 -5.05 -9.77
C LEU A 238 8.94 -5.25 -11.02
N TRP A 239 10.03 -4.50 -11.18
CA TRP A 239 10.93 -4.67 -12.32
C TRP A 239 11.62 -6.03 -12.32
N PHE A 240 11.99 -6.55 -11.14
CA PHE A 240 12.62 -7.86 -11.00
C PHE A 240 11.63 -9.01 -11.23
N THR A 241 10.34 -8.82 -10.91
CA THR A 241 9.28 -9.80 -11.18
C THR A 241 8.74 -9.73 -12.62
N ARG A 242 9.02 -8.64 -13.34
CA ARG A 242 8.51 -8.40 -14.70
C ARG A 242 9.56 -7.68 -15.56
N PRO A 243 10.64 -8.35 -15.98
CA PRO A 243 11.60 -7.75 -16.88
C PRO A 243 10.91 -7.38 -18.21
N THR A 244 11.11 -6.14 -18.64
CA THR A 244 10.51 -5.60 -19.87
C THR A 244 11.35 -5.97 -21.09
N LEU A 245 10.68 -6.26 -22.20
CA LEU A 245 11.27 -6.46 -23.53
C LEU A 245 11.13 -5.20 -24.42
N ASP A 246 10.50 -4.15 -23.90
CA ASP A 246 10.34 -2.89 -24.60
C ASP A 246 11.69 -2.17 -24.69
N LEU A 247 12.26 -2.11 -25.89
CA LEU A 247 13.54 -1.45 -26.16
C LEU A 247 13.51 0.04 -25.84
N GLY A 248 12.37 0.73 -26.02
CA GLY A 248 12.23 2.14 -25.69
C GLY A 248 12.33 2.36 -24.18
N GLU A 249 11.61 1.54 -23.41
CA GLU A 249 11.66 1.57 -21.95
C GLU A 249 13.05 1.19 -21.41
N LEU A 250 13.70 0.18 -22.01
CA LEU A 250 15.06 -0.23 -21.63
C LEU A 250 16.08 0.87 -21.89
N ASN A 251 16.07 1.48 -23.08
CA ASN A 251 16.99 2.56 -23.43
C ASN A 251 16.79 3.78 -22.53
N SER A 252 15.53 4.21 -22.32
CA SER A 252 15.21 5.33 -21.41
C SER A 252 15.75 5.11 -19.99
N ARG A 253 15.64 3.89 -19.45
CA ARG A 253 16.22 3.54 -18.14
C ARG A 253 17.75 3.58 -18.17
N LEU A 254 18.36 3.05 -19.23
CA LEU A 254 19.81 3.02 -19.39
C LEU A 254 20.41 4.43 -19.57
N ASP A 255 19.72 5.34 -20.24
CA ASP A 255 20.15 6.75 -20.39
C ASP A 255 20.32 7.43 -19.03
N VAL A 256 19.35 7.24 -18.13
CA VAL A 256 19.39 7.77 -16.76
C VAL A 256 20.53 7.14 -15.97
N ILE A 257 20.72 5.82 -16.08
CA ILE A 257 21.80 5.11 -15.40
C ILE A 257 23.16 5.62 -15.90
N GLN A 258 23.35 5.71 -17.21
CA GLN A 258 24.57 6.18 -17.84
C GLN A 258 24.91 7.60 -17.40
N PHE A 259 23.92 8.48 -17.32
CA PHE A 259 24.10 9.83 -16.78
C PHE A 259 24.66 9.82 -15.35
N PHE A 260 24.08 9.04 -14.44
CA PHE A 260 24.52 9.00 -13.04
C PHE A 260 25.78 8.15 -12.78
N LEU A 261 26.22 7.35 -13.75
CA LEU A 261 27.52 6.67 -13.69
C LEU A 261 28.71 7.61 -13.89
N LEU A 262 28.50 8.79 -14.48
CA LEU A 262 29.57 9.78 -14.68
C LEU A 262 29.99 10.39 -13.33
N PRO A 263 31.30 10.42 -13.00
CA PRO A 263 31.79 10.91 -11.71
C PRO A 263 31.32 12.33 -11.34
N GLN A 264 31.24 13.21 -12.33
CA GLN A 264 30.77 14.59 -12.16
C GLN A 264 29.31 14.72 -11.67
N ASN A 265 28.50 13.67 -11.85
CA ASN A 265 27.09 13.65 -11.47
C ASN A 265 26.84 12.93 -10.14
N LEU A 266 27.89 12.42 -9.47
CA LEU A 266 27.75 11.64 -8.23
C LEU A 266 27.18 12.47 -7.08
N ASP A 267 27.62 13.72 -6.91
CA ASP A 267 27.11 14.59 -5.84
C ASP A 267 25.62 14.89 -6.03
N MET A 268 25.22 15.12 -7.28
CA MET A 268 23.81 15.26 -7.67
C MET A 268 23.02 13.99 -7.35
N ALA A 269 23.53 12.81 -7.72
CA ALA A 269 22.89 11.53 -7.42
C ALA A 269 22.69 11.35 -5.90
N GLN A 270 23.72 11.67 -5.09
CA GLN A 270 23.64 11.60 -3.64
C GLN A 270 22.62 12.59 -3.06
N MET A 271 22.56 13.81 -3.59
CA MET A 271 21.57 14.80 -3.19
C MET A 271 20.15 14.29 -3.45
N LEU A 272 19.87 13.82 -4.68
CA LEU A 272 18.58 13.22 -5.03
C LEU A 272 18.26 12.01 -4.14
N HIS A 273 19.25 11.18 -3.81
CA HIS A 273 19.10 10.04 -2.91
C HIS A 273 18.66 10.45 -1.50
N ARG A 274 19.24 11.54 -0.96
CA ARG A 274 18.85 12.10 0.34
C ARG A 274 17.41 12.61 0.31
N LEU A 275 17.04 13.38 -0.72
CA LEU A 275 15.68 13.91 -0.90
C LEU A 275 14.65 12.79 -1.00
N LEU A 276 14.92 11.75 -1.79
CA LEU A 276 14.05 10.58 -1.90
C LEU A 276 13.83 9.87 -0.56
N GLY A 277 14.81 9.89 0.36
CA GLY A 277 14.67 9.31 1.69
C GLY A 277 13.58 9.94 2.55
N HIS A 278 13.23 11.19 2.28
CA HIS A 278 12.20 11.93 2.99
C HIS A 278 10.80 11.73 2.40
N ILE A 279 10.67 11.19 1.19
CA ILE A 279 9.36 10.95 0.55
C ILE A 279 8.64 9.78 1.22
N LYS A 280 7.53 10.07 1.92
CA LYS A 280 6.69 9.07 2.63
C LYS A 280 5.30 8.90 1.99
N ASN A 281 4.49 8.01 2.57
CA ASN A 281 3.14 7.71 2.10
C ASN A 281 2.16 8.83 2.51
N VAL A 282 2.00 9.83 1.65
CA VAL A 282 1.09 10.96 1.85
C VAL A 282 -0.38 10.52 1.97
N PRO A 283 -0.93 9.63 1.11
CA PRO A 283 -2.31 9.17 1.26
C PRO A 283 -2.64 8.61 2.64
N LEU A 284 -1.72 7.85 3.25
CA LEU A 284 -1.91 7.31 4.59
C LEU A 284 -1.95 8.42 5.67
N ILE A 285 -1.09 9.44 5.53
CA ILE A 285 -1.07 10.61 6.41
C ILE A 285 -2.39 11.37 6.29
N LEU A 286 -2.84 11.66 5.06
CA LEU A 286 -4.10 12.34 4.81
C LEU A 286 -5.31 11.55 5.34
N LYS A 287 -5.28 10.22 5.24
CA LYS A 287 -6.33 9.37 5.84
C LYS A 287 -6.38 9.52 7.35
N ARG A 288 -5.22 9.55 8.04
CA ARG A 288 -5.19 9.79 9.50
C ARG A 288 -5.69 11.18 9.85
N MET A 289 -5.34 12.19 9.05
CA MET A 289 -5.83 13.55 9.21
C MET A 289 -7.35 13.65 9.07
N LYS A 290 -7.92 13.02 8.04
CA LYS A 290 -9.37 12.97 7.85
C LYS A 290 -10.11 12.31 9.02
N LEU A 291 -9.48 11.33 9.66
CA LEU A 291 -10.04 10.61 10.82
C LEU A 291 -9.67 11.26 12.17
N SER A 292 -9.07 12.45 12.18
CA SER A 292 -8.62 13.14 13.40
C SER A 292 -7.64 12.33 14.28
N HIS A 293 -6.89 11.40 13.68
CA HIS A 293 -5.89 10.56 14.34
C HIS A 293 -4.44 11.02 14.04
N THR A 294 -4.26 12.28 13.66
CA THR A 294 -2.97 12.85 13.27
C THR A 294 -2.02 12.95 14.45
N LYS A 295 -0.78 12.48 14.27
CA LYS A 295 0.29 12.67 15.24
C LYS A 295 1.09 13.94 14.94
N ALA A 296 1.75 14.51 15.95
CA ALA A 296 2.71 15.61 15.78
C ALA A 296 3.79 15.26 14.73
N SER A 297 4.26 14.01 14.74
CA SER A 297 5.24 13.50 13.77
C SER A 297 4.70 13.41 12.34
N ASP A 298 3.39 13.22 12.14
CA ASP A 298 2.79 13.17 10.79
C ASP A 298 2.92 14.53 10.09
N TRP A 299 2.78 15.65 10.82
CA TRP A 299 2.98 17.01 10.28
C TRP A 299 4.43 17.24 9.84
N GLN A 300 5.40 16.82 10.66
CA GLN A 300 6.82 16.94 10.32
C GLN A 300 7.18 16.09 9.10
N VAL A 301 6.63 14.88 9.00
CA VAL A 301 6.83 13.97 7.86
C VAL A 301 6.20 14.55 6.59
N LEU A 302 4.98 15.10 6.69
CA LEU A 302 4.31 15.74 5.57
C LEU A 302 5.13 16.93 5.06
N TYR A 303 5.56 17.82 5.95
CA TYR A 303 6.40 18.97 5.61
C TYR A 303 7.69 18.54 4.90
N LYS A 304 8.44 17.59 5.48
CA LYS A 304 9.67 17.05 4.89
C LYS A 304 9.43 16.40 3.52
N THR A 305 8.30 15.71 3.34
CA THR A 305 7.93 15.08 2.07
C THR A 305 7.69 16.14 1.00
N VAL A 306 6.90 17.17 1.30
CA VAL A 306 6.58 18.26 0.35
C VAL A 306 7.84 19.05 0.00
N TYR A 307 8.65 19.43 1.00
CA TYR A 307 9.89 20.16 0.76
C TYR A 307 10.88 19.36 -0.08
N SER A 308 10.97 18.04 0.15
CA SER A 308 11.86 17.19 -0.63
C SER A 308 11.35 16.98 -2.06
N ALA A 309 10.03 16.94 -2.28
CA ALA A 309 9.44 16.89 -3.62
C ALA A 309 9.78 18.17 -4.42
N LEU A 310 9.68 19.34 -3.78
CA LEU A 310 10.11 20.61 -4.39
C LEU A 310 11.61 20.62 -4.69
N GLY A 311 12.44 20.14 -3.76
CA GLY A 311 13.89 19.99 -4.00
C GLY A 311 14.20 19.05 -5.17
N LEU A 312 13.45 17.96 -5.34
CA LEU A 312 13.60 17.04 -6.48
C LEU A 312 13.23 17.74 -7.79
N ARG A 313 12.12 18.49 -7.81
CA ARG A 313 11.70 19.29 -8.97
C ARG A 313 12.79 20.25 -9.40
N ASP A 314 13.28 21.06 -8.47
CA ASP A 314 14.24 22.12 -8.77
C ASP A 314 15.61 21.54 -9.16
N ALA A 315 16.03 20.44 -8.55
CA ALA A 315 17.20 19.68 -8.99
C ALA A 315 17.03 19.16 -10.42
N CYS A 316 15.92 18.49 -10.74
CA CYS A 316 15.66 17.95 -12.08
C CYS A 316 15.55 19.03 -13.17
N ARG A 317 15.10 20.26 -12.84
CA ARG A 317 15.12 21.40 -13.78
C ARG A 317 16.52 21.80 -14.22
N SER A 318 17.51 21.60 -13.35
CA SER A 318 18.93 21.89 -13.65
C SER A 318 19.65 20.77 -14.40
N LEU A 319 19.01 19.60 -14.60
CA LEU A 319 19.59 18.47 -15.30
C LEU A 319 19.33 18.54 -16.82
N PRO A 320 20.07 17.76 -17.63
CA PRO A 320 19.84 17.73 -19.07
C PRO A 320 18.42 17.27 -19.41
N GLN A 321 17.63 18.17 -20.01
CA GLN A 321 16.24 17.91 -20.39
C GLN A 321 16.10 16.97 -21.61
N ALA A 322 17.22 16.53 -22.20
CA ALA A 322 17.23 15.46 -23.19
C ALA A 322 16.81 14.10 -22.58
N ILE A 323 16.99 13.92 -21.28
CA ILE A 323 16.55 12.72 -20.55
C ILE A 323 15.11 12.96 -20.09
N GLN A 324 14.16 12.22 -20.67
CA GLN A 324 12.71 12.38 -20.44
C GLN A 324 12.32 12.33 -18.96
N LEU A 325 12.92 11.43 -18.17
CA LEU A 325 12.60 11.31 -16.74
C LEU A 325 12.81 12.62 -15.96
N PHE A 326 13.87 13.38 -16.30
CA PHE A 326 14.14 14.65 -15.60
C PHE A 326 13.13 15.73 -16.00
N GLN A 327 12.69 15.72 -17.25
CA GLN A 327 11.64 16.60 -17.75
C GLN A 327 10.31 16.30 -17.06
N ASP A 328 9.92 15.03 -16.96
CA ASP A 328 8.69 14.59 -16.31
C ASP A 328 8.67 15.06 -14.84
N ILE A 329 9.73 14.78 -14.08
CA ILE A 329 9.84 15.19 -12.67
C ILE A 329 9.81 16.71 -12.51
N ALA A 330 10.42 17.45 -13.43
CA ALA A 330 10.46 18.91 -13.40
C ALA A 330 9.07 19.56 -13.62
N GLN A 331 8.16 18.86 -14.29
CA GLN A 331 6.82 19.34 -14.66
C GLN A 331 5.70 18.85 -13.73
N GLU A 332 5.82 17.66 -13.15
CA GLU A 332 4.75 17.05 -12.34
C GLU A 332 4.46 17.79 -11.01
N PHE A 333 5.47 18.43 -10.42
CA PHE A 333 5.32 19.08 -9.11
C PHE A 333 4.88 20.56 -9.25
N SER A 334 3.62 20.86 -8.92
CA SER A 334 3.05 22.21 -8.99
C SER A 334 3.54 23.17 -7.90
N ASP A 335 3.34 24.47 -8.11
CA ASP A 335 3.67 25.51 -7.13
C ASP A 335 2.72 25.51 -5.92
N ASP A 336 1.60 24.79 -5.98
CA ASP A 336 0.70 24.59 -4.82
C ASP A 336 1.43 23.89 -3.68
N LEU A 337 2.38 22.98 -3.99
CA LEU A 337 3.23 22.35 -2.99
C LEU A 337 4.08 23.37 -2.24
N HIS A 338 4.51 24.45 -2.92
CA HIS A 338 5.25 25.54 -2.30
C HIS A 338 4.37 26.30 -1.31
N HIS A 339 3.11 26.57 -1.69
CA HIS A 339 2.13 27.19 -0.78
C HIS A 339 1.86 26.31 0.45
N ILE A 340 1.64 25.01 0.26
CA ILE A 340 1.41 24.05 1.34
C ILE A 340 2.61 23.98 2.28
N ALA A 341 3.83 23.85 1.75
CA ALA A 341 5.05 23.85 2.55
C ALA A 341 5.18 25.15 3.36
N SER A 342 4.95 26.31 2.73
CA SER A 342 5.00 27.59 3.42
C SER A 342 3.95 27.71 4.54
N LEU A 343 2.74 27.21 4.33
CA LEU A 343 1.67 27.27 5.34
C LEU A 343 2.03 26.41 6.54
N ILE A 344 2.45 25.16 6.31
CA ILE A 344 2.84 24.26 7.40
C ILE A 344 4.05 24.83 8.14
N GLY A 345 5.07 25.32 7.42
CA GLY A 345 6.28 25.88 8.03
C GLY A 345 6.05 27.17 8.84
N LYS A 346 5.06 27.99 8.47
CA LYS A 346 4.71 29.22 9.21
C LYS A 346 3.82 28.97 10.42
N VAL A 347 3.00 27.92 10.40
CA VAL A 347 2.01 27.67 11.45
C VAL A 347 2.52 26.69 12.49
N VAL A 348 3.20 25.61 12.07
CA VAL A 348 3.48 24.47 12.96
C VAL A 348 4.79 24.65 13.71
N ASP A 349 4.73 24.59 15.03
CA ASP A 349 5.90 24.47 15.88
C ASP A 349 6.31 22.99 15.97
N PHE A 350 7.24 22.56 15.12
CA PHE A 350 7.65 21.16 15.08
C PHE A 350 8.37 20.70 16.36
N GLU A 351 9.15 21.57 17.00
CA GLU A 351 9.91 21.22 18.21
C GLU A 351 8.98 21.11 19.40
N GLY A 352 8.16 22.13 19.64
CA GLY A 352 7.14 22.11 20.69
C GLY A 352 6.13 20.98 20.49
N SER A 353 5.75 20.70 19.24
CA SER A 353 4.81 19.62 18.97
C SER A 353 5.35 18.23 19.30
N LEU A 354 6.64 18.00 19.10
CA LEU A 354 7.28 16.74 19.45
C LEU A 354 7.51 16.62 20.95
N ALA A 355 7.90 17.71 21.62
CA ALA A 355 8.12 17.74 23.06
C ALA A 355 6.82 17.47 23.84
N GLU A 356 5.71 18.07 23.42
CA GLU A 356 4.39 17.86 24.05
C GLU A 356 3.65 16.62 23.51
N ASN A 357 4.19 15.95 22.48
CA ASN A 357 3.52 14.89 21.72
C ASN A 357 2.10 15.29 21.26
N ARG A 358 1.92 16.57 20.93
CA ARG A 358 0.64 17.19 20.55
C ARG A 358 0.89 18.31 19.55
N PHE A 359 -0.03 18.52 18.62
CA PHE A 359 0.09 19.63 17.68
C PHE A 359 0.14 20.99 18.40
N THR A 360 1.19 21.75 18.12
CA THR A 360 1.47 23.05 18.70
C THR A 360 1.74 24.06 17.58
N VAL A 361 1.20 25.26 17.75
CA VAL A 361 1.33 26.37 16.79
C VAL A 361 2.48 27.27 17.20
N LEU A 362 3.19 27.87 16.23
CA LEU A 362 4.23 28.87 16.46
C LEU A 362 3.69 30.14 17.15
N PRO A 363 4.53 30.88 17.89
CA PRO A 363 4.14 32.16 18.46
C PRO A 363 3.77 33.20 17.39
N ASN A 364 2.89 34.13 17.74
CA ASN A 364 2.40 35.23 16.91
C ASN A 364 1.53 34.82 15.72
N ILE A 365 1.03 33.58 15.70
CA ILE A 365 0.08 33.10 14.70
C ILE A 365 -1.36 33.35 15.15
N ASP A 366 -1.64 33.14 16.43
CA ASP A 366 -2.97 33.33 17.02
C ASP A 366 -2.80 33.98 18.41
N PRO A 367 -3.28 35.23 18.59
CA PRO A 367 -3.08 35.96 19.83
C PRO A 367 -3.79 35.33 21.03
N ASP A 368 -4.91 34.65 20.81
CA ASP A 368 -5.68 34.01 21.87
C ASP A 368 -4.97 32.75 22.38
N ILE A 369 -4.39 31.96 21.46
CA ILE A 369 -3.56 30.81 21.83
C ILE A 369 -2.31 31.28 22.58
N ASP A 370 -1.67 32.35 22.11
CA ASP A 370 -0.47 32.89 22.74
C ASP A 370 -0.74 33.43 24.14
N GLU A 371 -1.85 34.14 24.34
CA GLU A 371 -2.26 34.59 25.67
C GLU A 371 -2.51 33.40 26.61
N LYS A 372 -3.22 32.37 26.15
CA LYS A 372 -3.47 31.16 26.95
C LYS A 372 -2.18 30.42 27.31
N LYS A 373 -1.26 30.26 26.36
CA LYS A 373 0.08 29.69 26.62
C LYS A 373 0.86 30.52 27.63
N ARG A 374 0.82 31.85 27.53
CA ARG A 374 1.48 32.76 28.47
C ARG A 374 0.92 32.61 29.88
N ARG A 375 -0.41 32.56 30.04
CA ARG A 375 -1.06 32.33 31.33
C ARG A 375 -0.67 30.97 31.92
N LEU A 376 -0.63 29.92 31.09
CA LEU A 376 -0.22 28.58 31.52
C LEU A 376 1.25 28.53 31.95
N MET A 377 2.16 29.17 31.20
CA MET A 377 3.58 29.25 31.56
C MET A 377 3.84 30.08 32.82
N GLY A 378 3.03 31.10 33.08
CA GLY A 378 3.12 31.91 34.30
C GLY A 378 2.51 31.23 35.54
N LEU A 379 1.69 30.19 35.34
CA LEU A 379 0.95 29.53 36.40
C LEU A 379 1.84 29.00 37.55
N PRO A 380 3.00 28.33 37.31
CA PRO A 380 3.84 27.86 38.41
C PRO A 380 4.33 28.98 39.34
N SER A 381 4.76 30.11 38.77
CA SER A 381 5.20 31.28 39.55
C SER A 381 4.05 31.90 40.35
N PHE A 382 2.86 31.97 39.75
CA PHE A 382 1.65 32.44 40.41
C PHE A 382 1.24 31.50 41.57
N LEU A 383 1.25 30.19 41.35
CA LEU A 383 0.94 29.19 42.37
C LEU A 383 1.94 29.20 43.52
N THR A 384 3.22 29.50 43.25
CA THR A 384 4.25 29.67 44.29
C THR A 384 3.97 30.90 45.15
N GLU A 385 3.56 32.01 44.54
CA GLU A 385 3.19 33.22 45.29
C GLU A 385 1.91 33.02 46.11
N VAL A 386 0.92 32.29 45.58
CA VAL A 386 -0.27 31.89 46.34
C VAL A 386 0.13 30.99 47.52
N ALA A 387 0.96 29.97 47.30
CA ALA A 387 1.47 29.10 48.37
C ALA A 387 2.18 29.89 49.48
N ARG A 388 2.96 30.92 49.10
CA ARG A 388 3.66 31.80 50.04
C ARG A 388 2.68 32.62 50.88
N LYS A 389 1.63 33.19 50.27
CA LYS A 389 0.59 33.96 50.97
C LYS A 389 -0.26 33.09 51.88
N GLU A 390 -0.64 31.89 51.44
CA GLU A 390 -1.38 30.95 52.28
C GLU A 390 -0.54 30.50 53.48
N LEU A 391 0.77 30.29 53.30
CA LEU A 391 1.67 29.97 54.41
C LEU A 391 1.73 31.07 55.49
N GLU A 392 1.58 32.35 55.12
CA GLU A 392 1.52 33.47 56.08
C GLU A 392 0.22 33.46 56.93
N ASN A 393 -0.87 32.92 56.37
CA ASN A 393 -2.16 32.82 57.05
C ASN A 393 -2.32 31.53 57.87
N LEU A 394 -1.50 30.52 57.57
CA LEU A 394 -1.48 29.24 58.28
C LEU A 394 -0.78 29.34 59.63
N ASP A 395 -1.06 28.39 60.51
CA ASP A 395 -0.42 28.31 61.82
C ASP A 395 1.11 28.20 61.68
N SER A 396 1.84 28.97 62.49
CA SER A 396 3.30 28.96 62.65
C SER A 396 3.94 27.56 62.81
N ARG A 397 3.16 26.55 63.20
CA ARG A 397 3.60 25.14 63.30
C ARG A 397 3.81 24.47 61.94
N ILE A 398 3.27 25.02 60.85
CA ILE A 398 3.38 24.46 59.50
C ILE A 398 4.66 24.99 58.83
N PRO A 399 5.64 24.13 58.51
CA PRO A 399 6.96 24.58 58.05
C PRO A 399 6.98 24.95 56.56
N SER A 400 6.07 24.42 55.75
CA SER A 400 6.02 24.68 54.31
C SER A 400 4.66 24.30 53.74
N CYS A 401 4.32 24.87 52.59
CA CYS A 401 3.08 24.59 51.88
C CYS A 401 3.35 24.58 50.37
N SER A 402 2.62 23.74 49.62
CA SER A 402 2.70 23.69 48.16
C SER A 402 1.31 23.62 47.54
N VAL A 403 1.13 24.18 46.35
CA VAL A 403 -0.14 24.07 45.61
C VAL A 403 0.03 23.03 44.51
N ILE A 404 -0.84 22.02 44.51
CA ILE A 404 -0.84 20.92 43.53
C ILE A 404 -2.12 20.95 42.70
N TYR A 405 -2.08 20.38 41.49
CA TYR A 405 -3.26 20.21 40.65
C TYR A 405 -3.56 18.72 40.47
N ILE A 406 -4.76 18.31 40.83
CA ILE A 406 -5.26 16.95 40.59
C ILE A 406 -6.38 17.00 39.55
N PRO A 407 -6.27 16.26 38.42
CA PRO A 407 -7.34 16.18 37.43
C PRO A 407 -8.68 15.81 38.07
N LEU A 408 -9.78 16.43 37.62
CA LEU A 408 -11.15 16.31 38.14
C LEU A 408 -11.43 16.97 39.50
N ILE A 409 -10.40 17.24 40.32
CA ILE A 409 -10.56 17.91 41.62
C ILE A 409 -10.24 19.40 41.51
N GLY A 410 -9.09 19.75 40.91
CA GLY A 410 -8.63 21.13 40.77
C GLY A 410 -7.33 21.42 41.51
N PHE A 411 -7.11 22.69 41.86
CA PHE A 411 -5.95 23.12 42.63
C PHE A 411 -6.20 22.91 44.12
N LEU A 412 -5.23 22.31 44.80
CA LEU A 412 -5.30 21.95 46.21
C LEU A 412 -4.08 22.47 46.95
N LEU A 413 -4.29 22.83 48.21
CA LEU A 413 -3.23 23.17 49.14
C LEU A 413 -2.68 21.89 49.78
N SER A 414 -1.42 21.58 49.54
CA SER A 414 -0.73 20.43 50.10
C SER A 414 0.18 20.86 51.25
N ILE A 415 -0.14 20.36 52.44
CA ILE A 415 0.56 20.61 53.69
C ILE A 415 1.27 19.30 54.10
N PRO A 416 2.56 19.34 54.46
CA PRO A 416 3.26 18.15 54.93
C PRO A 416 2.69 17.71 56.28
N ARG A 417 2.52 16.39 56.45
CA ARG A 417 2.03 15.81 57.70
C ARG A 417 2.98 16.16 58.85
N LEU A 418 2.46 16.87 59.85
CA LEU A 418 3.22 17.19 61.07
C LEU A 418 3.32 15.95 61.97
N PRO A 419 4.39 15.80 62.77
CA PRO A 419 4.53 14.70 63.73
C PRO A 419 3.40 14.64 64.77
N SER A 420 2.71 15.76 65.00
CA SER A 420 1.57 15.88 65.92
C SER A 420 0.23 15.46 65.32
N MET A 421 0.15 15.17 64.02
CA MET A 421 -1.09 14.80 63.32
C MET A 421 -1.24 13.27 63.26
N VAL A 422 -1.95 12.68 64.23
CA VAL A 422 -2.06 11.23 64.41
C VAL A 422 -3.51 10.74 64.26
N GLU A 423 -4.48 11.47 64.81
CA GLU A 423 -5.91 11.15 64.77
C GLU A 423 -6.65 11.96 63.69
N ALA A 424 -7.86 11.52 63.32
CA ALA A 424 -8.66 12.14 62.26
C ALA A 424 -8.99 13.63 62.55
N SER A 425 -9.19 13.96 63.84
CA SER A 425 -9.42 15.33 64.31
C SER A 425 -8.19 16.24 64.18
N ASP A 426 -6.98 15.68 64.09
CA ASP A 426 -5.75 16.47 64.00
C ASP A 426 -5.51 17.03 62.59
N PHE A 427 -6.26 16.55 61.59
CA PHE A 427 -6.22 17.05 60.22
C PHE A 427 -7.19 18.20 59.96
N GLU A 428 -8.08 18.52 60.91
CA GLU A 428 -8.98 19.66 60.82
C GLU A 428 -8.21 20.96 61.10
N ILE A 429 -8.03 21.77 60.05
CA ILE A 429 -7.39 23.09 60.15
C ILE A 429 -8.49 24.14 59.92
N GLU A 430 -8.58 25.12 60.83
CA GLU A 430 -9.59 26.16 60.76
C GLU A 430 -9.51 26.93 59.42
N GLY A 431 -10.62 26.94 58.67
CA GLY A 431 -10.70 27.59 57.35
C GLY A 431 -10.28 26.72 56.16
N LEU A 432 -9.93 25.44 56.37
CA LEU A 432 -9.60 24.50 55.31
C LEU A 432 -10.47 23.24 55.37
N ASP A 433 -11.01 22.83 54.23
CA ASP A 433 -11.70 21.54 54.09
C ASP A 433 -10.69 20.45 53.68
N PHE A 434 -10.58 19.41 54.51
CA PHE A 434 -9.74 18.25 54.22
C PHE A 434 -10.42 17.37 53.16
N MET A 435 -9.69 17.01 52.09
CA MET A 435 -10.16 16.11 51.02
C MET A 435 -9.42 14.79 50.98
#